data_AF-A0AAE6KVI3-F1
#
_entry.id   AF-A0AAE6KVI3-F1
#
_cell.length_a   1.000
_cell.length_b   1.000
_cell.length_c   1.000
_cell.angle_alpha   90.00
_cell.angle_beta   90.00
_cell.angle_gamma   90.00
#
_symmetry.space_group_name_H-M   'P 1'
#
loop_
_entity.id
_entity.type
_entity.pdbx_description
1 polymer ?
#
loop_
_entity_poly.entity_id
_entity_poly.type
_entity_poly.pdbx_seq_one_letter_code
_entity_poly.pdbx_strand_id
1 'polypeptide(L)'
;MMLLSLLTAALLSQAPAGEAPPPRRYALLIGANRGLASDEPLRFADADARRMFTLFRDAGGLHPEDAQVVLGADANRVKAALGTLRERMARDATPGDQLLVYVSSHADGEALHLSGTRLPVKDLVAFMEASPVSVAVMFIDSCRSGAATRIKGLEPVEERLVQWSAPAIKGRVIVTSSSADEASQEADDLQGSFFTHHLLAGLRGAGDLNRDGRVTLQESYAYAYGRTVESTLLTRAGTQHPNFHFDLKGQGELVLTEPVLAPSRLLITVPEPGEWVVASEQDGVVMGVFSKGSGPVMLALPPGSYRLRSRRDASWLELRVAVPEKGHVLVDEPLLRKGALVVMKEKGSSGWRGAVHLGGSFATRTASHFGPGMGGQLQALFNVPLRPGLLDVAWGTAAGRASTSVMSRGLRQTEWSLRLGTGRRFHGRWGALVLGPELGALFVLQDESGASRSGTAPYGGVSASVWIGVERMSLVVTGSVGGAVMPLPQGAELTPLASAGVGLGWNF
;
A
#
# COMPACT_ATOMS: atom_id res chain seq x y z
N MET A 1 -16.39 63.60 -17.57
CA MET A 1 -16.79 62.35 -18.27
C MET A 1 -15.84 61.93 -19.40
N MET A 2 -15.14 62.83 -20.12
CA MET A 2 -14.21 62.42 -21.19
C MET A 2 -12.88 61.77 -20.73
N LEU A 3 -12.39 62.06 -19.52
CA LEU A 3 -11.15 61.43 -19.01
C LEU A 3 -11.34 59.97 -18.56
N LEU A 4 -12.54 59.59 -18.13
CA LEU A 4 -12.82 58.22 -17.68
C LEU A 4 -12.97 57.26 -18.87
N SER A 5 -13.49 57.76 -20.00
CA SER A 5 -13.63 57.02 -21.26
C SER A 5 -12.30 56.74 -21.97
N LEU A 6 -11.29 57.60 -21.79
CA LEU A 6 -9.94 57.41 -22.36
C LEU A 6 -9.11 56.40 -21.56
N LEU A 7 -9.28 56.32 -20.23
CA LEU A 7 -8.65 55.26 -19.43
C LEU A 7 -9.24 53.88 -19.72
N THR A 8 -10.56 53.76 -19.93
CA THR A 8 -11.18 52.49 -20.32
C THR A 8 -10.75 52.02 -21.72
N ALA A 9 -10.55 52.94 -22.68
CA ALA A 9 -10.06 52.57 -24.01
C ALA A 9 -8.60 52.11 -24.02
N ALA A 10 -7.75 52.67 -23.13
CA ALA A 10 -6.36 52.25 -22.99
C ALA A 10 -6.19 50.89 -22.29
N LEU A 11 -7.12 50.50 -21.42
CA LEU A 11 -7.16 49.19 -20.76
C LEU A 11 -7.70 48.07 -21.68
N LEU A 12 -8.46 48.41 -22.72
CA LEU A 12 -9.01 47.48 -23.71
C LEU A 12 -8.12 47.29 -24.96
N SER A 13 -7.04 48.06 -25.09
CA SER A 13 -6.08 47.98 -26.23
C SER A 13 -4.81 47.17 -25.90
N GLN A 14 -4.72 46.54 -24.73
CA GLN A 14 -3.70 45.51 -24.53
C GLN A 14 -4.15 44.25 -25.27
N ALA A 15 -3.77 44.17 -26.55
CA ALA A 15 -3.71 42.88 -27.24
C ALA A 15 -2.95 41.91 -26.32
N PRO A 16 -3.41 40.65 -26.14
CA PRO A 16 -2.66 39.69 -25.36
C PRO A 16 -1.24 39.67 -25.91
N ALA A 17 -0.26 40.02 -25.08
CA ALA A 17 1.14 39.87 -25.42
C ALA A 17 1.29 38.43 -25.94
N GLY A 18 1.70 38.29 -27.20
CA GLY A 18 1.67 37.02 -27.91
C GLY A 18 2.31 35.93 -27.05
N GLU A 19 1.46 35.09 -26.46
CA GLU A 19 1.91 33.98 -25.65
C GLU A 19 2.73 33.09 -26.59
N ALA A 20 4.00 32.87 -26.25
CA ALA A 20 4.86 32.02 -27.06
C ALA A 20 4.13 30.69 -27.27
N PRO A 21 4.09 30.16 -28.50
CA PRO A 21 3.37 28.92 -28.76
C PRO A 21 3.86 27.83 -27.78
N PRO A 22 2.95 26.99 -27.27
CA PRO A 22 3.32 25.95 -26.31
C PRO A 22 4.44 25.08 -26.89
N PRO A 23 5.37 24.60 -26.04
CA PRO A 23 6.54 23.87 -26.51
C PRO A 23 6.10 22.62 -27.27
N ARG A 24 6.73 22.36 -28.42
CA ARG A 24 6.44 21.15 -29.19
C ARG A 24 6.96 19.94 -28.43
N ARG A 25 6.26 18.81 -28.55
CA ARG A 25 6.56 17.59 -27.79
C ARG A 25 6.83 16.44 -28.73
N TYR A 26 7.95 15.78 -28.52
CA TYR A 26 8.36 14.56 -29.20
C TYR A 26 8.21 13.38 -28.25
N ALA A 27 7.84 12.21 -28.77
CA ALA A 27 7.70 11.04 -27.91
C ALA A 27 8.25 9.75 -28.52
N LEU A 28 8.90 8.93 -27.70
CA LEU A 28 9.21 7.54 -27.99
C LEU A 28 8.51 6.66 -26.96
N LEU A 29 7.63 5.78 -27.39
CA LEU A 29 6.90 4.88 -26.51
C LEU A 29 7.17 3.43 -26.91
N ILE A 30 7.76 2.67 -26.01
CA ILE A 30 8.17 1.28 -26.21
C ILE A 30 7.36 0.40 -25.27
N GLY A 31 6.66 -0.59 -25.83
CA GLY A 31 6.03 -1.67 -25.09
C GLY A 31 6.53 -3.01 -25.64
N ALA A 32 6.88 -3.94 -24.77
CA ALA A 32 7.27 -5.27 -25.19
C ALA A 32 6.80 -6.34 -24.20
N ASN A 33 5.72 -7.04 -24.58
CA ASN A 33 5.22 -8.16 -23.80
C ASN A 33 6.17 -9.38 -23.81
N ARG A 34 6.90 -9.58 -24.91
CA ARG A 34 7.84 -10.70 -25.07
C ARG A 34 9.28 -10.24 -24.87
N GLY A 35 9.96 -10.84 -23.89
CA GLY A 35 11.39 -10.63 -23.60
C GLY A 35 12.29 -11.66 -24.28
N LEU A 36 13.29 -12.16 -23.56
CA LEU A 36 14.12 -13.30 -23.95
C LEU A 36 13.38 -14.62 -23.80
N ALA A 37 13.94 -15.71 -24.33
CA ALA A 37 13.37 -17.05 -24.18
C ALA A 37 13.28 -17.53 -22.72
N SER A 38 14.10 -16.96 -21.83
CA SER A 38 14.07 -17.22 -20.38
C SER A 38 12.99 -16.44 -19.62
N ASP A 39 12.40 -15.43 -20.25
CA ASP A 39 11.48 -14.52 -19.58
C ASP A 39 10.04 -15.03 -19.71
N GLU A 40 9.29 -14.97 -18.61
CA GLU A 40 7.85 -15.20 -18.68
C GLU A 40 7.17 -14.03 -19.41
N PRO A 41 6.29 -14.27 -20.40
CA PRO A 41 5.65 -13.17 -21.13
C PRO A 41 4.86 -12.23 -20.22
N LEU A 42 5.09 -10.92 -20.37
CA LEU A 42 4.23 -9.89 -19.76
C LEU A 42 2.89 -9.82 -20.50
N ARG A 43 1.90 -9.25 -19.85
CA ARG A 43 0.55 -9.16 -20.41
C ARG A 43 0.21 -7.76 -20.90
N PHE A 44 0.75 -6.72 -20.27
CA PHE A 44 0.21 -5.38 -20.39
C PHE A 44 1.18 -4.32 -20.92
N ALA A 45 2.48 -4.59 -21.04
CA ALA A 45 3.49 -3.65 -21.53
C ALA A 45 3.12 -2.95 -22.86
N ASP A 46 2.60 -3.71 -23.84
CA ASP A 46 2.15 -3.13 -25.12
C ASP A 46 0.94 -2.18 -24.93
N ALA A 47 0.00 -2.57 -24.07
CA ALA A 47 -1.20 -1.79 -23.78
C ALA A 47 -0.86 -0.52 -22.97
N ASP A 48 0.09 -0.62 -22.05
CA ASP A 48 0.62 0.48 -21.25
C ASP A 48 1.25 1.56 -22.13
N ALA A 49 2.13 1.19 -23.07
CA ALA A 49 2.70 2.14 -24.03
C ALA A 49 1.63 2.79 -24.91
N ARG A 50 0.58 2.05 -25.32
CA ARG A 50 -0.55 2.61 -26.08
C ARG A 50 -1.36 3.62 -25.25
N ARG A 51 -1.63 3.31 -23.98
CA ARG A 51 -2.36 4.18 -23.05
C ARG A 51 -1.58 5.47 -22.78
N MET A 52 -0.27 5.36 -22.62
CA MET A 52 0.61 6.51 -22.44
C MET A 52 0.61 7.42 -23.67
N PHE A 53 0.67 6.86 -24.87
CA PHE A 53 0.57 7.64 -26.12
C PHE A 53 -0.76 8.40 -26.20
N THR A 54 -1.86 7.70 -25.91
CA THR A 54 -3.22 8.27 -25.94
C THR A 54 -3.35 9.43 -24.96
N LEU A 55 -2.85 9.25 -23.74
CA LEU A 55 -2.85 10.28 -22.70
C LEU A 55 -2.06 11.53 -23.12
N PHE A 56 -0.83 11.37 -23.61
CA PHE A 56 -0.02 12.52 -24.01
C PHE A 56 -0.56 13.20 -25.27
N ARG A 57 -1.22 12.46 -26.17
CA ARG A 57 -1.96 13.06 -27.28
C ARG A 57 -3.13 13.91 -26.79
N ASP A 58 -3.92 13.38 -25.86
CA ASP A 58 -5.19 13.98 -25.46
C ASP A 58 -5.03 15.11 -24.44
N ALA A 59 -4.12 14.94 -23.48
CA ALA A 59 -3.91 15.88 -22.36
C ALA A 59 -2.48 16.44 -22.31
N GLY A 60 -1.56 15.92 -23.09
CA GLY A 60 -0.15 16.30 -23.04
C GLY A 60 0.34 17.07 -24.28
N GLY A 61 -0.54 17.54 -25.17
CA GLY A 61 -0.14 18.32 -26.35
C GLY A 61 0.77 17.57 -27.35
N LEU A 62 0.85 16.24 -27.29
CA LEU A 62 1.65 15.43 -28.21
C LEU A 62 0.94 15.29 -29.55
N HIS A 63 1.63 15.74 -30.59
CA HIS A 63 1.22 15.52 -31.97
C HIS A 63 1.55 14.09 -32.41
N PRO A 64 0.60 13.32 -33.00
CA PRO A 64 0.84 11.93 -33.43
C PRO A 64 2.04 11.77 -34.37
N GLU A 65 2.29 12.75 -35.24
CA GLU A 65 3.42 12.80 -36.18
C GLU A 65 4.80 12.97 -35.51
N ASP A 66 4.82 13.42 -34.26
CA ASP A 66 6.05 13.62 -33.48
C ASP A 66 6.29 12.47 -32.48
N ALA A 67 5.50 11.40 -32.58
CA ALA A 67 5.61 10.21 -31.76
C ALA A 67 6.11 9.00 -32.56
N GLN A 68 6.94 8.17 -31.92
CA GLN A 68 7.26 6.82 -32.36
C GLN A 68 6.73 5.83 -31.33
N VAL A 69 5.74 5.03 -31.71
CA VAL A 69 5.17 3.98 -30.84
C VAL A 69 5.61 2.61 -31.35
N VAL A 70 6.43 1.92 -30.57
CA VAL A 70 7.05 0.64 -30.92
C VAL A 70 6.55 -0.43 -29.97
N LEU A 71 5.67 -1.31 -30.45
CA LEU A 71 5.06 -2.37 -29.63
C LEU A 71 5.50 -3.75 -30.11
N GLY A 72 5.74 -4.67 -29.17
CA GLY A 72 6.04 -6.08 -29.46
C GLY A 72 7.17 -6.30 -30.47
N ALA A 73 8.16 -5.39 -30.50
CA ALA A 73 9.22 -5.40 -31.49
C ALA A 73 10.59 -5.79 -30.90
N ASP A 74 11.58 -6.01 -31.77
CA ASP A 74 12.96 -6.29 -31.38
C ASP A 74 13.79 -5.00 -31.22
N ALA A 75 15.02 -5.15 -30.74
CA ALA A 75 15.95 -4.04 -30.54
C ALA A 75 16.30 -3.30 -31.85
N ASN A 76 16.30 -3.97 -33.00
CA ASN A 76 16.60 -3.33 -34.29
C ASN A 76 15.48 -2.37 -34.69
N ARG A 77 14.22 -2.77 -34.49
CA ARG A 77 13.07 -1.90 -34.75
C ARG A 77 13.05 -0.68 -33.84
N VAL A 78 13.40 -0.85 -32.56
CA VAL A 78 13.55 0.29 -31.64
C VAL A 78 14.68 1.22 -32.09
N LYS A 79 15.85 0.69 -32.50
CA LYS A 79 16.96 1.49 -33.04
C LYS A 79 16.57 2.26 -34.30
N ALA A 80 15.77 1.67 -35.18
CA ALA A 80 15.24 2.36 -36.36
C ALA A 80 14.29 3.51 -35.97
N ALA A 81 13.42 3.30 -34.97
CA ALA A 81 12.54 4.33 -34.44
C ALA A 81 13.33 5.49 -33.77
N LEU A 82 14.38 5.17 -33.00
CA LEU A 82 15.32 6.15 -32.44
C LEU A 82 15.98 6.99 -33.54
N GLY A 83 16.41 6.35 -34.64
CA GLY A 83 16.94 7.04 -35.82
C GLY A 83 15.92 8.00 -36.44
N THR A 84 14.71 7.51 -36.68
CA THR A 84 13.60 8.30 -37.26
C THR A 84 13.27 9.52 -36.40
N LEU A 85 13.14 9.34 -35.09
CA LEU A 85 12.81 10.44 -34.17
C LEU A 85 13.96 11.43 -34.03
N ARG A 86 15.21 10.96 -34.03
CA ARG A 86 16.40 11.82 -34.03
C ARG A 86 16.46 12.69 -35.28
N GLU A 87 16.25 12.12 -36.45
CA GLU A 87 16.22 12.89 -37.70
C GLU A 87 15.08 13.91 -37.72
N ARG A 88 13.92 13.56 -37.18
CA ARG A 88 12.79 14.49 -37.01
C ARG A 88 13.16 15.66 -36.11
N MET A 89 13.64 15.38 -34.91
CA MET A 89 14.05 16.43 -33.96
C MET A 89 15.20 17.29 -34.51
N ALA A 90 16.17 16.69 -35.23
CA ALA A 90 17.27 17.45 -35.83
C ALA A 90 16.80 18.44 -36.90
N ARG A 91 15.69 18.15 -37.59
CA ARG A 91 15.09 19.07 -38.58
C ARG A 91 14.22 20.14 -37.94
N ASP A 92 13.39 19.75 -36.98
CA ASP A 92 12.21 20.53 -36.59
C ASP A 92 12.21 21.02 -35.14
N ALA A 93 13.08 20.48 -34.27
CA ALA A 93 13.03 20.80 -32.84
C ALA A 93 13.80 22.08 -32.51
N THR A 94 13.26 22.82 -31.56
CA THR A 94 13.90 24.00 -30.95
C THR A 94 14.31 23.69 -29.51
N PRO A 95 15.21 24.49 -28.91
CA PRO A 95 15.51 24.34 -27.50
C PRO A 95 14.28 24.49 -26.60
N GLY A 96 13.19 25.15 -27.01
CA GLY A 96 11.97 25.25 -26.19
C GLY A 96 11.19 23.94 -26.07
N ASP A 97 11.44 22.99 -26.96
CA ASP A 97 10.67 21.75 -27.07
C ASP A 97 11.02 20.73 -25.97
N GLN A 98 10.25 19.65 -25.94
CA GLN A 98 10.37 18.59 -24.94
C GLN A 98 10.40 17.20 -25.59
N LEU A 99 11.13 16.27 -24.97
CA LEU A 99 11.14 14.86 -25.34
C LEU A 99 10.59 14.01 -24.20
N LEU A 100 9.63 13.15 -24.51
CA LEU A 100 9.15 12.10 -23.63
C LEU A 100 9.64 10.74 -24.13
N VAL A 101 10.19 9.93 -23.24
CA VAL A 101 10.46 8.52 -23.50
C VAL A 101 9.69 7.68 -22.48
N TYR A 102 8.93 6.70 -22.95
CA TYR A 102 8.25 5.72 -22.10
C TYR A 102 8.66 4.32 -22.52
N VAL A 103 9.00 3.49 -21.54
CA VAL A 103 9.40 2.10 -21.76
C VAL A 103 8.65 1.20 -20.79
N SER A 104 8.04 0.14 -21.29
CA SER A 104 7.57 -1.00 -20.49
C SER A 104 8.07 -2.30 -21.12
N SER A 105 8.91 -3.05 -20.39
CA SER A 105 9.47 -4.32 -20.85
C SER A 105 10.16 -5.08 -19.72
N HIS A 106 10.61 -6.31 -20.00
CA HIS A 106 11.63 -6.98 -19.19
C HIS A 106 12.99 -6.27 -19.28
N ALA A 107 13.80 -6.38 -18.24
CA ALA A 107 15.18 -5.90 -18.22
C ALA A 107 16.05 -6.70 -17.22
N ASP A 108 17.36 -6.77 -17.48
CA ASP A 108 18.37 -7.36 -16.60
C ASP A 108 19.26 -6.32 -15.90
N GLY A 109 18.79 -5.07 -15.87
CA GLY A 109 19.49 -3.91 -15.34
C GLY A 109 20.39 -3.22 -16.35
N GLU A 110 21.01 -3.94 -17.29
CA GLU A 110 21.84 -3.33 -18.34
C GLU A 110 21.09 -3.10 -19.64
N ALA A 111 20.21 -4.03 -20.00
CA ALA A 111 19.47 -4.01 -21.25
C ALA A 111 17.99 -4.30 -21.06
N LEU A 112 17.18 -3.70 -21.93
CA LEU A 112 15.80 -4.10 -22.15
C LEU A 112 15.78 -5.40 -22.96
N HIS A 113 14.94 -6.33 -22.55
CA HIS A 113 14.70 -7.58 -23.28
C HIS A 113 13.52 -7.38 -24.22
N LEU A 114 13.77 -7.47 -25.53
CA LEU A 114 12.82 -7.11 -26.58
C LEU A 114 12.75 -8.22 -27.62
N SER A 115 11.70 -9.02 -27.59
CA SER A 115 11.37 -10.03 -28.60
C SER A 115 12.57 -10.92 -28.99
N GLY A 116 13.24 -11.50 -27.99
CA GLY A 116 14.42 -12.36 -28.18
C GLY A 116 15.75 -11.62 -28.35
N THR A 117 15.75 -10.29 -28.29
CA THR A 117 16.95 -9.45 -28.42
C THR A 117 17.16 -8.58 -27.18
N ARG A 118 18.34 -7.94 -27.09
CA ARG A 118 18.70 -7.02 -26.01
C ARG A 118 18.95 -5.62 -26.57
N LEU A 119 18.33 -4.60 -25.96
CA LEU A 119 18.62 -3.20 -26.22
C LEU A 119 19.28 -2.59 -24.98
N PRO A 120 20.56 -2.20 -25.04
CA PRO A 120 21.22 -1.56 -23.91
C PRO A 120 20.49 -0.29 -23.46
N VAL A 121 20.23 -0.14 -22.15
CA VAL A 121 19.55 1.04 -21.59
C VAL A 121 20.38 2.31 -21.85
N LYS A 122 21.71 2.18 -21.86
CA LYS A 122 22.64 3.27 -22.23
C LYS A 122 22.38 3.85 -23.61
N ASP A 123 21.85 3.07 -24.56
CA ASP A 123 21.56 3.56 -25.92
C ASP A 123 20.36 4.54 -25.86
N LEU A 124 19.39 4.29 -24.99
CA LEU A 124 18.26 5.19 -24.74
C LEU A 124 18.69 6.45 -23.99
N VAL A 125 19.56 6.31 -22.98
CA VAL A 125 20.09 7.45 -22.23
C VAL A 125 20.93 8.34 -23.15
N ALA A 126 21.83 7.77 -23.95
CA ALA A 126 22.62 8.53 -24.93
C ALA A 126 21.73 9.23 -25.97
N PHE A 127 20.65 8.59 -26.44
CA PHE A 127 19.67 9.22 -27.32
C PHE A 127 19.00 10.42 -26.63
N MET A 128 18.59 10.26 -25.38
CA MET A 128 17.95 11.32 -24.60
C MET A 128 18.91 12.49 -24.34
N GLU A 129 20.17 12.23 -23.98
CA GLU A 129 21.21 13.23 -23.77
C GLU A 129 21.52 14.01 -25.06
N ALA A 130 21.66 13.31 -26.19
CA ALA A 130 21.96 13.91 -27.48
C ALA A 130 20.76 14.64 -28.12
N SER A 131 19.57 14.59 -27.53
CA SER A 131 18.40 15.28 -28.07
C SER A 131 18.56 16.81 -28.04
N PRO A 132 18.12 17.54 -29.08
CA PRO A 132 18.30 19.00 -29.18
C PRO A 132 17.35 19.81 -28.28
N VAL A 133 16.47 19.15 -27.54
CA VAL A 133 15.44 19.77 -26.69
C VAL A 133 16.00 20.20 -25.33
N SER A 134 15.43 21.25 -24.73
CA SER A 134 15.87 21.69 -23.39
C SER A 134 15.52 20.68 -22.32
N VAL A 135 14.35 20.03 -22.40
CA VAL A 135 13.89 19.08 -21.38
C VAL A 135 13.61 17.73 -22.01
N ALA A 136 14.14 16.67 -21.40
CA ALA A 136 13.73 15.31 -21.73
C ALA A 136 13.40 14.51 -20.47
N VAL A 137 12.30 13.76 -20.51
CA VAL A 137 11.82 12.92 -19.42
C VAL A 137 11.68 11.49 -19.92
N MET A 138 12.26 10.55 -19.19
CA MET A 138 12.16 9.12 -19.47
C MET A 138 11.50 8.39 -18.32
N PHE A 139 10.44 7.64 -18.59
CA PHE A 139 9.81 6.71 -17.66
C PHE A 139 10.17 5.29 -18.08
N ILE A 140 10.78 4.52 -17.17
CA ILE A 140 11.18 3.14 -17.38
C ILE A 140 10.41 2.25 -16.41
N ASP A 141 9.50 1.46 -16.95
CA ASP A 141 8.78 0.44 -16.23
C ASP A 141 9.31 -0.96 -16.54
N SER A 142 10.38 -1.34 -15.85
CA SER A 142 11.02 -2.63 -16.00
C SER A 142 11.66 -3.07 -14.69
N CYS A 143 11.73 -4.38 -14.43
CA CYS A 143 12.43 -4.90 -13.27
C CYS A 143 13.93 -4.52 -13.30
N ARG A 144 14.51 -4.17 -12.14
CA ARG A 144 15.96 -3.97 -11.96
C ARG A 144 16.60 -2.86 -12.81
N SER A 145 15.83 -1.92 -13.38
CA SER A 145 16.35 -0.81 -14.21
C SER A 145 17.19 0.25 -13.49
N GLY A 146 17.56 0.04 -12.22
CA GLY A 146 18.41 0.96 -11.45
C GLY A 146 19.85 1.08 -11.97
N ALA A 147 20.26 0.42 -13.06
CA ALA A 147 21.51 0.79 -13.73
C ALA A 147 21.38 2.04 -14.61
N ALA A 148 20.16 2.39 -15.08
CA ALA A 148 19.90 3.63 -15.82
C ALA A 148 20.29 4.87 -14.99
N THR A 149 20.05 4.81 -13.68
CA THR A 149 20.36 5.87 -12.71
C THR A 149 21.82 5.83 -12.21
N ARG A 150 22.61 4.80 -12.58
CA ARG A 150 24.02 4.61 -12.18
C ARG A 150 25.02 4.96 -13.29
N ILE A 151 24.55 5.46 -14.44
CA ILE A 151 25.42 5.89 -15.54
C ILE A 151 26.21 7.13 -15.10
N LYS A 152 27.54 7.07 -15.21
CA LYS A 152 28.46 8.16 -14.83
C LYS A 152 28.06 9.48 -15.54
N GLY A 153 27.78 10.52 -14.75
CA GLY A 153 27.32 11.83 -15.22
C GLY A 153 26.00 12.29 -14.58
N LEU A 154 25.26 11.33 -14.02
CA LEU A 154 24.00 11.51 -13.30
C LEU A 154 24.28 11.38 -11.79
N GLU A 155 24.58 12.48 -11.09
CA GLU A 155 24.86 12.47 -9.64
C GLU A 155 23.55 12.43 -8.83
N PRO A 156 23.40 11.55 -7.81
CA PRO A 156 22.26 11.62 -6.88
C PRO A 156 22.24 13.01 -6.21
N VAL A 157 21.20 13.79 -6.44
CA VAL A 157 21.07 15.11 -5.82
C VAL A 157 20.19 14.97 -4.58
N GLU A 158 20.79 15.11 -3.39
CA GLU A 158 20.06 15.57 -2.21
C GLU A 158 19.49 16.95 -2.51
N GLU A 159 18.23 17.22 -2.13
CA GLU A 159 17.50 18.47 -2.34
C GLU A 159 18.40 19.71 -2.15
N ARG A 160 18.99 20.18 -3.25
CA ARG A 160 19.85 21.36 -3.23
C ARG A 160 19.28 22.36 -4.19
N LEU A 161 18.75 23.44 -3.63
CA LEU A 161 18.33 24.64 -4.34
C LEU A 161 19.44 25.07 -5.31
N VAL A 162 19.23 24.81 -6.61
CA VAL A 162 20.18 25.16 -7.67
C VAL A 162 20.11 26.65 -7.98
N GLN A 163 21.27 27.23 -8.22
CA GLN A 163 21.58 28.64 -8.42
C GLN A 163 20.63 29.39 -9.39
N TRP A 164 20.25 30.61 -8.96
CA TRP A 164 19.46 31.58 -9.69
C TRP A 164 20.21 32.16 -10.90
N SER A 165 19.84 31.79 -12.14
CA SER A 165 20.13 32.59 -13.35
C SER A 165 19.53 32.08 -14.69
N ALA A 166 18.84 30.92 -14.75
CA ALA A 166 18.23 30.46 -16.01
C ALA A 166 16.71 30.69 -16.05
N PRO A 167 16.19 31.44 -17.06
CA PRO A 167 14.76 31.78 -17.16
C PRO A 167 13.86 30.66 -17.68
N ALA A 168 14.42 29.52 -18.12
CA ALA A 168 13.66 28.35 -18.59
C ALA A 168 14.27 27.05 -18.04
N ILE A 169 13.42 26.09 -17.68
CA ILE A 169 13.82 24.76 -17.21
C ILE A 169 14.59 24.04 -18.33
N LYS A 170 15.75 23.46 -17.99
CA LYS A 170 16.54 22.60 -18.88
C LYS A 170 17.03 21.39 -18.12
N GLY A 171 17.11 20.25 -18.80
CA GLY A 171 17.84 19.09 -18.33
C GLY A 171 17.18 17.75 -18.65
N ARG A 172 17.52 16.72 -17.89
CA ARG A 172 17.16 15.33 -18.15
C ARG A 172 16.64 14.67 -16.88
N VAL A 173 15.52 13.96 -17.00
CA VAL A 173 14.87 13.26 -15.88
C VAL A 173 14.64 11.81 -16.27
N ILE A 174 15.02 10.88 -15.40
CA ILE A 174 14.73 9.46 -15.56
C ILE A 174 13.95 8.99 -14.32
N VAL A 175 12.78 8.41 -14.53
CA VAL A 175 11.93 7.83 -13.48
C VAL A 175 11.82 6.34 -13.74
N THR A 176 12.14 5.52 -12.76
CA THR A 176 12.06 4.05 -12.84
C THR A 176 10.96 3.52 -11.91
N SER A 177 10.24 2.49 -12.35
CA SER A 177 9.12 1.93 -11.59
C SER A 177 9.53 1.22 -10.30
N SER A 178 10.77 0.73 -10.19
CA SER A 178 11.33 0.13 -8.99
C SER A 178 12.80 0.51 -8.77
N SER A 179 13.31 0.24 -7.58
CA SER A 179 14.74 0.32 -7.27
C SER A 179 15.55 -0.83 -7.91
N ALA A 180 16.88 -0.75 -7.88
CA ALA A 180 17.77 -1.73 -8.53
C ALA A 180 17.58 -3.18 -8.04
N ASP A 181 17.16 -3.34 -6.77
CA ASP A 181 17.04 -4.63 -6.10
C ASP A 181 15.58 -5.08 -5.94
N GLU A 182 14.62 -4.33 -6.49
CA GLU A 182 13.18 -4.60 -6.41
C GLU A 182 12.60 -4.99 -7.79
N ALA A 183 11.63 -5.91 -7.77
CA ALA A 183 10.87 -6.28 -8.96
C ALA A 183 9.77 -5.25 -9.26
N SER A 184 9.57 -4.93 -10.55
CA SER A 184 8.34 -4.28 -11.00
C SER A 184 7.24 -5.34 -11.16
N GLN A 185 6.01 -4.99 -10.80
CA GLN A 185 4.89 -5.94 -10.73
C GLN A 185 3.74 -5.53 -11.66
N GLU A 186 3.16 -6.52 -12.37
CA GLU A 186 1.89 -6.40 -13.11
C GLU A 186 0.72 -6.95 -12.28
N ALA A 187 -0.46 -6.35 -12.43
CA ALA A 187 -1.69 -6.80 -11.79
C ALA A 187 -2.82 -6.96 -12.81
N ASP A 188 -3.42 -8.15 -12.82
CA ASP A 188 -4.55 -8.49 -13.69
C ASP A 188 -5.75 -7.57 -13.49
N ASP A 189 -6.07 -7.26 -12.23
CA ASP A 189 -7.21 -6.38 -11.87
C ASP A 189 -6.98 -4.92 -12.30
N LEU A 190 -5.73 -4.50 -12.45
CA LEU A 190 -5.36 -3.17 -12.96
C LEU A 190 -5.13 -3.17 -14.48
N GLN A 191 -5.04 -4.35 -15.09
CA GLN A 191 -4.70 -4.59 -16.49
C GLN A 191 -3.45 -3.81 -16.94
N GLY A 192 -2.43 -3.73 -16.07
CA GLY A 192 -1.20 -2.95 -16.23
C GLY A 192 -0.21 -3.20 -15.09
N SER A 193 0.96 -2.57 -15.17
CA SER A 193 1.85 -2.49 -14.00
C SER A 193 1.31 -1.55 -12.93
N PHE A 194 1.64 -1.78 -11.67
CA PHE A 194 1.22 -0.89 -10.58
C PHE A 194 1.71 0.55 -10.80
N PHE A 195 3.00 0.71 -11.14
CA PHE A 195 3.58 2.03 -11.37
C PHE A 195 2.94 2.74 -12.57
N THR A 196 2.86 2.08 -13.73
CA THR A 196 2.30 2.69 -14.93
C THR A 196 0.82 3.02 -14.75
N HIS A 197 0.06 2.13 -14.09
CA HIS A 197 -1.35 2.39 -13.78
C HIS A 197 -1.52 3.68 -12.97
N HIS A 198 -0.77 3.84 -11.88
CA HIS A 198 -0.88 5.01 -11.01
C HIS A 198 -0.30 6.26 -11.66
N LEU A 199 0.76 6.14 -12.46
CA LEU A 199 1.29 7.26 -13.26
C LEU A 199 0.26 7.76 -14.28
N LEU A 200 -0.39 6.86 -15.02
CA LEU A 200 -1.46 7.20 -15.95
C LEU A 200 -2.64 7.88 -15.23
N ALA A 201 -3.06 7.36 -14.08
CA ALA A 201 -4.13 7.98 -13.29
C ALA A 201 -3.74 9.39 -12.81
N GLY A 202 -2.51 9.55 -12.32
CA GLY A 202 -1.95 10.83 -11.89
C GLY A 202 -1.98 11.87 -13.02
N LEU A 203 -1.39 11.53 -14.17
CA LEU A 203 -1.32 12.40 -15.35
C LEU A 203 -2.69 12.69 -15.99
N ARG A 204 -3.70 11.84 -15.80
CA ARG A 204 -5.07 12.15 -16.22
C ARG A 204 -5.70 13.28 -15.41
N GLY A 205 -5.15 13.60 -14.23
CA GLY A 205 -5.66 14.65 -13.34
C GLY A 205 -5.91 14.18 -11.92
N ALA A 206 -5.80 12.89 -11.59
CA ALA A 206 -5.88 12.45 -10.20
C ALA A 206 -4.69 12.96 -9.35
N GLY A 207 -3.58 13.30 -10.02
CA GLY A 207 -2.40 13.89 -9.42
C GLY A 207 -2.42 15.43 -9.39
N ASP A 208 -3.46 16.10 -9.88
CA ASP A 208 -3.59 17.57 -9.79
C ASP A 208 -3.91 17.96 -8.34
N LEU A 209 -2.86 18.08 -7.51
CA LEU A 209 -2.97 18.25 -6.07
C LEU A 209 -3.37 19.68 -5.71
N ASN A 210 -2.90 20.65 -6.52
CA ASN A 210 -3.19 22.07 -6.33
C ASN A 210 -4.49 22.53 -7.02
N ARG A 211 -5.08 21.70 -7.89
CA ARG A 211 -6.33 21.91 -8.64
C ARG A 211 -6.26 23.05 -9.64
N ASP A 212 -5.12 23.26 -10.27
CA ASP A 212 -4.95 24.28 -11.32
C ASP A 212 -5.30 23.75 -12.72
N GLY A 213 -5.70 22.47 -12.84
CA GLY A 213 -6.07 21.84 -14.09
C GLY A 213 -4.88 21.34 -14.91
N ARG A 214 -3.68 21.37 -14.32
CA ARG A 214 -2.42 20.87 -14.87
C ARG A 214 -1.83 19.83 -13.93
N VAL A 215 -0.92 19.01 -14.46
CA VAL A 215 -0.19 18.01 -13.67
C VAL A 215 1.27 18.13 -13.99
N THR A 216 2.05 18.45 -12.96
CA THR A 216 3.50 18.58 -13.05
C THR A 216 4.20 17.22 -12.95
N LEU A 217 5.49 17.17 -13.35
CA LEU A 217 6.34 16.01 -13.12
C LEU A 217 6.37 15.61 -11.63
N GLN A 218 6.48 16.60 -10.73
CA GLN A 218 6.52 16.36 -9.30
C GLN A 218 5.22 15.77 -8.77
N GLU A 219 4.08 16.33 -9.17
CA GLU A 219 2.75 15.84 -8.80
C GLU A 219 2.48 14.43 -9.33
N SER A 220 2.76 14.18 -10.60
CA SER A 220 2.58 12.86 -11.21
C SER A 220 3.47 11.81 -10.53
N TYR A 221 4.72 12.15 -10.20
CA TYR A 221 5.62 11.25 -9.47
C TYR A 221 5.15 11.02 -8.03
N ALA A 222 4.82 12.07 -7.27
CA ALA A 222 4.37 11.94 -5.89
C ALA A 222 3.10 11.08 -5.79
N TYR A 223 2.16 11.29 -6.71
CA TYR A 223 0.96 10.48 -6.82
C TYR A 223 1.28 9.01 -7.15
N ALA A 224 2.07 8.78 -8.21
CA ALA A 224 2.44 7.44 -8.65
C ALA A 224 3.21 6.67 -7.56
N TYR A 225 4.15 7.33 -6.89
CA TYR A 225 4.96 6.75 -5.80
C TYR A 225 4.07 6.30 -4.64
N GLY A 226 3.27 7.21 -4.07
CA GLY A 226 2.46 6.90 -2.90
C GLY A 226 1.50 5.74 -3.14
N ARG A 227 0.84 5.73 -4.31
CA ARG A 227 -0.13 4.68 -4.67
C ARG A 227 0.53 3.36 -5.05
N THR A 228 1.72 3.39 -5.65
CA THR A 228 2.50 2.17 -5.94
C THR A 228 2.92 1.49 -4.64
N VAL A 229 3.47 2.25 -3.69
CA VAL A 229 3.86 1.74 -2.37
C VAL A 229 2.66 1.13 -1.65
N GLU A 230 1.55 1.86 -1.59
CA GLU A 230 0.32 1.38 -0.94
C GLU A 230 -0.22 0.09 -1.56
N SER A 231 -0.27 0.05 -2.90
CA SER A 231 -0.86 -1.09 -3.63
C SER A 231 0.03 -2.34 -3.57
N THR A 232 1.34 -2.18 -3.41
CA THR A 232 2.30 -3.28 -3.42
C THR A 232 2.69 -3.78 -2.02
N LEU A 233 2.43 -3.00 -0.97
CA LEU A 233 2.78 -3.32 0.43
C LEU A 233 2.38 -4.73 0.89
N LEU A 234 1.23 -5.22 0.42
CA LEU A 234 0.67 -6.52 0.81
C LEU A 234 0.84 -7.60 -0.27
N THR A 235 1.54 -7.31 -1.36
CA THR A 235 1.80 -8.28 -2.42
C THR A 235 2.86 -9.29 -2.01
N ARG A 236 2.84 -10.48 -2.61
CA ARG A 236 3.83 -11.54 -2.30
C ARG A 236 5.26 -11.15 -2.68
N ALA A 237 5.43 -10.29 -3.68
CA ALA A 237 6.74 -9.81 -4.12
C ALA A 237 7.26 -8.63 -3.26
N GLY A 238 6.45 -8.12 -2.33
CA GLY A 238 6.81 -7.03 -1.43
C GLY A 238 6.51 -5.64 -1.98
N THR A 239 6.83 -4.62 -1.19
CA THR A 239 6.65 -3.22 -1.56
C THR A 239 7.56 -2.85 -2.72
N GLN A 240 7.02 -2.11 -3.68
CA GLN A 240 7.75 -1.52 -4.81
C GLN A 240 7.93 -0.02 -4.57
N HIS A 241 9.17 0.47 -4.68
CA HIS A 241 9.48 1.89 -4.54
C HIS A 241 9.96 2.47 -5.88
N PRO A 242 9.13 3.28 -6.57
CA PRO A 242 9.58 4.01 -7.74
C PRO A 242 10.75 4.94 -7.41
N ASN A 243 11.79 4.90 -8.23
CA ASN A 243 12.98 5.73 -8.06
C ASN A 243 13.02 6.80 -9.16
N PHE A 244 13.67 7.91 -8.91
CA PHE A 244 13.82 8.98 -9.89
C PHE A 244 15.21 9.61 -9.80
N HIS A 245 15.69 10.08 -10.94
CA HIS A 245 16.95 10.77 -11.10
C HIS A 245 16.73 12.09 -11.82
N PHE A 246 17.35 13.16 -11.31
CA PHE A 246 17.04 14.54 -11.69
C PHE A 246 18.31 15.34 -11.96
N ASP A 247 18.50 15.74 -13.22
CA ASP A 247 19.42 16.83 -13.58
C ASP A 247 18.60 17.90 -14.31
N LEU A 248 17.72 18.62 -13.59
CA LEU A 248 17.08 19.85 -14.11
C LEU A 248 17.70 21.09 -13.48
N LYS A 249 17.85 22.13 -14.30
CA LYS A 249 18.35 23.46 -13.94
C LYS A 249 17.35 24.50 -14.45
N GLY A 250 17.21 25.61 -13.71
CA GLY A 250 16.33 26.72 -14.06
C GLY A 250 15.12 26.86 -13.14
N GLN A 251 14.28 27.84 -13.45
CA GLN A 251 13.09 28.17 -12.66
C GLN A 251 11.80 27.72 -13.35
N GLY A 252 10.84 27.25 -12.56
CA GLY A 252 9.50 26.85 -13.02
C GLY A 252 9.18 25.38 -12.72
N GLU A 253 7.92 25.02 -12.94
CA GLU A 253 7.44 23.65 -12.84
C GLU A 253 7.36 23.01 -14.22
N LEU A 254 7.74 21.73 -14.33
CA LEU A 254 7.61 20.98 -15.58
C LEU A 254 6.21 20.37 -15.67
N VAL A 255 5.31 21.04 -16.39
CA VAL A 255 3.96 20.54 -16.67
C VAL A 255 4.03 19.40 -17.69
N LEU A 256 3.57 18.20 -17.31
CA LEU A 256 3.53 17.04 -18.20
C LEU A 256 2.18 16.90 -18.91
N THR A 257 1.08 17.28 -18.28
CA THR A 257 -0.26 17.20 -18.87
C THR A 257 -1.12 18.35 -18.38
N GLU A 258 -2.07 18.78 -19.19
CA GLU A 258 -3.06 19.81 -18.91
C GLU A 258 -4.48 19.22 -19.08
N PRO A 259 -4.96 18.42 -18.12
CA PRO A 259 -6.30 17.83 -18.19
C PRO A 259 -7.42 18.84 -18.49
N VAL A 260 -7.25 20.11 -18.10
CA VAL A 260 -8.20 21.20 -18.40
C VAL A 260 -8.39 21.45 -19.90
N LEU A 261 -7.34 21.24 -20.70
CA LEU A 261 -7.36 21.43 -22.15
C LEU A 261 -7.75 20.17 -22.93
N ALA A 262 -7.83 19.02 -22.25
CA ALA A 262 -8.15 17.77 -22.91
C ALA A 262 -9.53 17.83 -23.59
N PRO A 263 -9.71 17.23 -24.79
CA PRO A 263 -10.96 17.36 -25.55
C PRO A 263 -12.16 16.76 -24.81
N SER A 264 -11.92 15.72 -24.02
CA SER A 264 -12.93 14.91 -23.35
C SER A 264 -12.59 14.78 -21.87
N ARG A 265 -13.53 15.18 -21.00
CA ARG A 265 -13.28 15.29 -19.55
C ARG A 265 -14.42 14.73 -18.71
N LEU A 266 -14.06 14.19 -17.56
CA LEU A 266 -14.96 13.79 -16.49
C LEU A 266 -14.70 14.68 -15.28
N LEU A 267 -15.72 15.42 -14.83
CA LEU A 267 -15.64 16.28 -13.66
C LEU A 267 -16.49 15.69 -12.53
N ILE A 268 -15.85 15.37 -11.40
CA ILE A 268 -16.52 14.86 -10.20
C ILE A 268 -16.58 16.00 -9.19
N THR A 269 -17.79 16.52 -8.96
CA THR A 269 -18.08 17.70 -8.13
C THR A 269 -18.74 17.36 -6.80
N VAL A 270 -18.90 16.08 -6.49
CA VAL A 270 -19.45 15.57 -5.23
C VAL A 270 -18.69 16.15 -4.03
N PRO A 271 -19.30 16.88 -3.09
CA PRO A 271 -18.57 17.60 -2.05
C PRO A 271 -17.95 16.68 -0.99
N GLU A 272 -18.53 15.51 -0.78
CA GLU A 272 -18.08 14.55 0.24
C GLU A 272 -16.78 13.82 -0.17
N PRO A 273 -15.73 13.85 0.67
CA PRO A 273 -14.50 13.11 0.43
C PRO A 273 -14.70 11.59 0.38
N GLY A 274 -13.86 10.88 -0.37
CA GLY A 274 -13.90 9.41 -0.41
C GLY A 274 -13.01 8.81 -1.50
N GLU A 275 -12.89 7.49 -1.49
CA GLU A 275 -12.23 6.74 -2.56
C GLU A 275 -13.14 6.65 -3.79
N TRP A 276 -12.58 6.91 -4.96
CA TRP A 276 -13.25 6.81 -6.25
C TRP A 276 -12.52 5.83 -7.15
N VAL A 277 -13.30 5.00 -7.84
CA VAL A 277 -12.84 4.11 -8.90
C VAL A 277 -13.56 4.52 -10.18
N VAL A 278 -12.79 4.80 -11.23
CA VAL A 278 -13.31 5.03 -12.57
C VAL A 278 -12.85 3.89 -13.46
N ALA A 279 -13.78 3.13 -14.02
CA ALA A 279 -13.48 2.01 -14.91
C ALA A 279 -14.22 2.13 -16.24
N SER A 280 -13.58 1.73 -17.33
CA SER A 280 -14.20 1.63 -18.65
C SER A 280 -15.26 0.51 -18.66
N GLU A 281 -16.45 0.78 -19.20
CA GLU A 281 -17.51 -0.21 -19.35
C GLU A 281 -17.24 -1.20 -20.50
N GLN A 282 -16.37 -0.82 -21.45
CA GLN A 282 -16.13 -1.63 -22.65
C GLN A 282 -15.26 -2.86 -22.36
N ASP A 283 -14.21 -2.67 -21.58
CA ASP A 283 -13.15 -3.65 -21.34
C ASP A 283 -12.82 -3.87 -19.85
N GLY A 284 -13.46 -3.10 -18.96
CA GLY A 284 -13.25 -3.19 -17.51
C GLY A 284 -11.96 -2.53 -17.03
N VAL A 285 -11.18 -1.88 -17.91
CA VAL A 285 -9.92 -1.21 -17.55
C VAL A 285 -10.20 -0.17 -16.48
N VAL A 286 -9.51 -0.26 -15.35
CA VAL A 286 -9.55 0.77 -14.32
C VAL A 286 -8.71 1.97 -14.80
N MET A 287 -9.36 3.10 -15.02
CA MET A 287 -8.72 4.34 -15.49
C MET A 287 -8.05 5.12 -14.36
N GLY A 288 -8.50 4.90 -13.13
CA GLY A 288 -7.87 5.40 -11.92
C GLY A 288 -8.61 5.01 -10.65
N VAL A 289 -7.85 4.83 -9.57
CA VAL A 289 -8.33 4.71 -8.18
C VAL A 289 -7.70 5.81 -7.35
N PHE A 290 -8.49 6.77 -6.89
CA PHE A 290 -7.98 7.97 -6.22
C PHE A 290 -8.86 8.41 -5.05
N SER A 291 -8.22 9.00 -4.06
CA SER A 291 -8.87 9.68 -2.95
C SER A 291 -9.28 11.07 -3.39
N LYS A 292 -10.57 11.37 -3.33
CA LYS A 292 -11.07 12.73 -3.53
C LYS A 292 -11.25 13.42 -2.17
N GLY A 293 -10.69 14.62 -2.02
CA GLY A 293 -11.00 15.53 -0.91
C GLY A 293 -12.37 16.20 -1.08
N SER A 294 -12.59 17.37 -0.48
CA SER A 294 -13.86 18.11 -0.61
C SER A 294 -14.04 18.84 -1.94
N GLY A 295 -12.95 19.14 -2.64
CA GLY A 295 -12.99 19.86 -3.91
C GLY A 295 -13.29 18.97 -5.13
N PRO A 296 -13.51 19.58 -6.30
CA PRO A 296 -13.74 18.84 -7.53
C PRO A 296 -12.47 18.12 -7.97
N VAL A 297 -12.64 17.02 -8.72
CA VAL A 297 -11.55 16.36 -9.46
C VAL A 297 -11.94 16.30 -10.93
N MET A 298 -10.98 16.61 -11.79
CA MET A 298 -11.10 16.55 -13.24
C MET A 298 -10.18 15.46 -13.78
N LEU A 299 -10.73 14.62 -14.66
CA LEU A 299 -9.97 13.59 -15.35
C LEU A 299 -10.09 13.79 -16.86
N ALA A 300 -8.95 13.83 -17.54
CA ALA A 300 -8.87 13.68 -18.98
C ALA A 300 -9.07 12.20 -19.34
N LEU A 301 -10.18 11.89 -19.99
CA LEU A 301 -10.54 10.53 -20.39
C LEU A 301 -10.90 10.49 -21.87
N PRO A 302 -10.53 9.43 -22.60
CA PRO A 302 -11.05 9.21 -23.93
C PRO A 302 -12.59 9.23 -23.97
N PRO A 303 -13.20 9.55 -25.11
CA PRO A 303 -14.64 9.41 -25.29
C PRO A 303 -15.05 7.95 -25.07
N GLY A 304 -16.12 7.73 -24.29
CA GLY A 304 -16.55 6.37 -23.96
C GLY A 304 -17.46 6.27 -22.75
N SER A 305 -17.90 5.05 -22.47
CA SER A 305 -18.75 4.75 -21.32
C SER A 305 -17.92 4.31 -20.12
N TYR A 306 -18.17 4.93 -18.97
CA TYR A 306 -17.44 4.68 -17.74
C TYR A 306 -18.38 4.39 -16.57
N ARG A 307 -17.93 3.49 -15.70
CA ARG A 307 -18.53 3.21 -14.41
C ARG A 307 -17.72 3.90 -13.32
N LEU A 308 -18.37 4.78 -12.58
CA LEU A 308 -17.82 5.40 -11.40
C LEU A 308 -18.36 4.67 -10.17
N ARG A 309 -17.48 4.34 -9.24
CA ARG A 309 -17.86 3.81 -7.93
C ARG A 309 -17.16 4.59 -6.83
N SER A 310 -17.87 4.88 -5.77
CA SER A 310 -17.27 5.42 -4.55
C SER A 310 -17.75 4.66 -3.32
N ARG A 311 -16.85 4.44 -2.37
CA ARG A 311 -17.17 3.81 -1.09
C ARG A 311 -17.39 4.88 -0.03
N ARG A 312 -18.52 4.78 0.68
CA ARG A 312 -18.81 5.49 1.92
C ARG A 312 -18.77 4.50 3.09
N ASP A 313 -18.83 5.01 4.32
CA ASP A 313 -18.74 4.19 5.53
C ASP A 313 -19.78 3.04 5.58
N ALA A 314 -21.01 3.32 5.13
CA ALA A 314 -22.13 2.36 5.18
C ALA A 314 -22.78 2.07 3.81
N SER A 315 -22.35 2.74 2.74
CA SER A 315 -22.95 2.61 1.40
C SER A 315 -21.91 2.69 0.31
N TRP A 316 -22.27 2.27 -0.90
CA TRP A 316 -21.52 2.58 -2.11
C TRP A 316 -22.37 3.47 -3.01
N LEU A 317 -21.68 4.31 -3.76
CA LEU A 317 -22.23 5.14 -4.82
C LEU A 317 -21.80 4.53 -6.15
N GLU A 318 -22.71 4.45 -7.12
CA GLU A 318 -22.37 4.11 -8.50
C GLU A 318 -23.11 5.01 -9.48
N LEU A 319 -22.41 5.38 -10.54
CA LEU A 319 -22.99 6.04 -11.70
C LEU A 319 -22.32 5.50 -12.96
N ARG A 320 -23.11 5.32 -14.00
CA ARG A 320 -22.60 5.10 -15.35
C ARG A 320 -22.73 6.40 -16.13
N VAL A 321 -21.64 6.84 -16.74
CA VAL A 321 -21.58 8.07 -17.52
C VAL A 321 -21.01 7.78 -18.90
N ALA A 322 -21.42 8.59 -19.88
CA ALA A 322 -20.76 8.66 -21.17
C ALA A 322 -19.93 9.94 -21.20
N VAL A 323 -18.61 9.82 -21.36
CA VAL A 323 -17.71 10.94 -21.63
C VAL A 323 -17.84 11.27 -23.12
N PRO A 324 -18.19 12.52 -23.49
CA PRO A 324 -18.45 12.91 -24.88
C PRO A 324 -17.15 13.02 -25.69
N GLU A 325 -17.28 13.10 -27.01
CA GLU A 325 -16.14 13.33 -27.92
C GLU A 325 -15.47 14.70 -27.72
N LYS A 326 -16.26 15.70 -27.31
CA LYS A 326 -15.78 17.04 -26.97
C LYS A 326 -16.57 17.60 -25.79
N GLY A 327 -15.88 18.28 -24.89
CA GLY A 327 -16.46 18.89 -23.70
C GLY A 327 -16.28 18.03 -22.46
N HIS A 328 -17.27 18.08 -21.57
CA HIS A 328 -17.17 17.40 -20.29
C HIS A 328 -18.52 16.84 -19.82
N VAL A 329 -18.45 15.82 -18.96
CA VAL A 329 -19.58 15.32 -18.20
C VAL A 329 -19.39 15.63 -16.72
N LEU A 330 -20.44 16.16 -16.08
CA LEU A 330 -20.47 16.48 -14.66
C LEU A 330 -21.07 15.30 -13.88
N VAL A 331 -20.43 14.95 -12.78
CA VAL A 331 -20.89 13.96 -11.81
C VAL A 331 -21.14 14.64 -10.48
N ASP A 332 -22.41 14.96 -10.27
CA ASP A 332 -22.94 15.46 -9.02
C ASP A 332 -23.59 14.34 -8.21
N GLU A 333 -23.70 14.56 -6.89
CA GLU A 333 -24.23 13.57 -5.96
C GLU A 333 -25.65 13.05 -6.31
N PRO A 334 -26.60 13.89 -6.74
CA PRO A 334 -27.96 13.44 -7.07
C PRO A 334 -28.03 12.43 -8.22
N LEU A 335 -26.99 12.35 -9.05
CA LEU A 335 -26.92 11.41 -10.17
C LEU A 335 -26.52 10.00 -9.69
N LEU A 336 -25.87 9.89 -8.52
CA LEU A 336 -25.32 8.63 -8.02
C LEU A 336 -26.40 7.74 -7.42
N ARG A 337 -26.41 6.47 -7.82
CA ARG A 337 -27.21 5.44 -7.17
C ARG A 337 -26.53 5.02 -5.88
N LYS A 338 -27.26 5.11 -4.78
CA LYS A 338 -26.84 4.64 -3.45
C LYS A 338 -27.23 3.17 -3.28
N GLY A 339 -26.28 2.34 -2.84
CA GLY A 339 -26.52 0.94 -2.49
C GLY A 339 -25.90 0.57 -1.14
N ALA A 340 -26.44 -0.45 -0.48
CA ALA A 340 -25.87 -0.98 0.75
C ALA A 340 -24.57 -1.75 0.45
N LEU A 341 -23.54 -1.58 1.28
CA LEU A 341 -22.32 -2.39 1.17
C LEU A 341 -22.67 -3.87 1.31
N VAL A 342 -22.22 -4.67 0.35
CA VAL A 342 -22.34 -6.13 0.44
C VAL A 342 -21.43 -6.60 1.56
N VAL A 343 -22.03 -7.12 2.65
CA VAL A 343 -21.29 -7.78 3.71
C VAL A 343 -20.75 -9.09 3.14
N MET A 344 -19.53 -9.05 2.60
CA MET A 344 -18.83 -10.28 2.26
C MET A 344 -18.48 -10.99 3.56
N LYS A 345 -19.03 -12.19 3.74
CA LYS A 345 -18.65 -13.12 4.80
C LYS A 345 -17.18 -13.49 4.56
N GLU A 346 -16.29 -13.13 5.49
CA GLU A 346 -14.87 -13.48 5.42
C GLU A 346 -14.69 -14.96 5.05
N LYS A 347 -13.82 -15.23 4.07
CA LYS A 347 -13.41 -16.60 3.74
C LYS A 347 -12.39 -17.04 4.78
N GLY A 348 -12.90 -17.57 5.89
CA GLY A 348 -12.14 -17.98 7.06
C GLY A 348 -13.05 -17.86 8.27
N SER A 349 -13.35 -18.98 8.93
CA SER A 349 -14.39 -19.05 9.96
C SER A 349 -14.23 -17.97 11.04
N SER A 350 -15.09 -16.95 11.01
CA SER A 350 -15.39 -16.07 12.16
C SER A 350 -16.27 -16.79 13.19
N GLY A 351 -16.17 -18.12 13.25
CA GLY A 351 -16.86 -18.96 14.21
C GLY A 351 -16.02 -19.07 15.48
N TRP A 352 -16.70 -19.26 16.60
CA TRP A 352 -16.13 -19.69 17.87
C TRP A 352 -14.96 -20.63 17.63
N ARG A 353 -13.73 -20.18 17.93
CA ARG A 353 -12.54 -21.03 17.96
C ARG A 353 -12.14 -21.22 19.40
N GLY A 354 -12.28 -22.45 19.86
CA GLY A 354 -11.91 -22.88 21.20
C GLY A 354 -10.68 -23.77 21.15
N ALA A 355 -9.96 -23.84 22.26
CA ALA A 355 -8.95 -24.86 22.47
C ALA A 355 -9.04 -25.38 23.89
N VAL A 356 -8.89 -26.69 24.07
CA VAL A 356 -8.80 -27.32 25.39
C VAL A 356 -7.48 -28.06 25.49
N HIS A 357 -6.70 -27.74 26.52
CA HIS A 357 -5.39 -28.30 26.82
C HIS A 357 -5.39 -29.04 28.15
N LEU A 358 -4.71 -30.18 28.17
CA LEU A 358 -4.43 -30.93 29.39
C LEU A 358 -2.91 -31.09 29.52
N GLY A 359 -2.40 -30.91 30.73
CA GLY A 359 -0.95 -30.97 30.94
C GLY A 359 -0.50 -30.95 32.39
N GLY A 360 0.80 -30.78 32.59
CA GLY A 360 1.44 -30.69 33.90
C GLY A 360 1.65 -29.24 34.33
N SER A 361 1.64 -29.01 35.63
CA SER A 361 1.86 -27.69 36.23
C SER A 361 2.75 -27.76 37.47
N PHE A 362 3.38 -26.63 37.77
CA PHE A 362 4.16 -26.36 38.96
C PHE A 362 3.66 -25.05 39.58
N ALA A 363 3.52 -25.00 40.91
CA ALA A 363 3.08 -23.80 41.62
C ALA A 363 3.77 -23.64 42.98
N THR A 364 4.01 -22.40 43.39
CA THR A 364 4.35 -22.08 44.79
C THR A 364 3.14 -22.34 45.68
N ARG A 365 3.35 -22.68 46.96
CA ARG A 365 2.27 -23.01 47.91
C ARG A 365 1.95 -21.84 48.82
N THR A 366 0.74 -21.81 49.35
CA THR A 366 0.33 -20.77 50.33
C THR A 366 1.10 -20.85 51.64
N ALA A 367 1.48 -22.06 52.05
CA ALA A 367 2.33 -22.27 53.21
C ALA A 367 3.79 -22.46 52.74
N SER A 368 4.65 -21.47 53.03
CA SER A 368 6.05 -21.39 52.58
C SER A 368 6.91 -22.60 52.98
N HIS A 369 6.55 -23.29 54.07
CA HIS A 369 7.27 -24.47 54.59
C HIS A 369 7.08 -25.76 53.76
N PHE A 370 6.18 -25.77 52.78
CA PHE A 370 5.83 -26.98 52.03
C PHE A 370 6.60 -27.13 50.70
N GLY A 371 7.43 -26.17 50.33
CA GLY A 371 8.11 -26.13 49.02
C GLY A 371 7.11 -26.00 47.86
N PRO A 372 7.58 -25.97 46.60
CA PRO A 372 6.67 -25.91 45.46
C PRO A 372 5.90 -27.22 45.25
N GLY A 373 4.70 -27.14 44.67
CA GLY A 373 3.85 -28.26 44.32
C GLY A 373 3.89 -28.57 42.82
N MET A 374 3.77 -29.86 42.47
CA MET A 374 3.53 -30.32 41.10
C MET A 374 2.11 -30.86 40.98
N GLY A 375 1.49 -30.69 39.82
CA GLY A 375 0.11 -31.10 39.55
C GLY A 375 -0.23 -31.18 38.08
N GLY A 376 -1.52 -31.35 37.78
CA GLY A 376 -2.07 -31.23 36.44
C GLY A 376 -2.67 -29.85 36.20
N GLN A 377 -2.85 -29.47 34.93
CA GLN A 377 -3.62 -28.30 34.53
C GLN A 377 -4.57 -28.67 33.38
N LEU A 378 -5.80 -28.15 33.46
CA LEU A 378 -6.77 -28.14 32.37
C LEU A 378 -7.03 -26.68 31.99
N GLN A 379 -6.72 -26.31 30.74
CA GLN A 379 -6.90 -24.97 30.20
C GLN A 379 -7.86 -24.97 29.03
N ALA A 380 -8.93 -24.17 29.11
CA ALA A 380 -9.84 -23.94 28.00
C ALA A 380 -9.73 -22.49 27.58
N LEU A 381 -9.50 -22.22 26.29
CA LEU A 381 -9.39 -20.90 25.70
C LEU A 381 -10.46 -20.68 24.64
N PHE A 382 -11.08 -19.50 24.65
CA PHE A 382 -12.09 -19.11 23.68
C PHE A 382 -11.76 -17.71 23.13
N ASN A 383 -11.96 -17.49 21.83
CA ASN A 383 -11.86 -16.16 21.23
C ASN A 383 -13.25 -15.48 21.25
N VAL A 384 -13.38 -14.37 21.97
CA VAL A 384 -14.61 -13.56 21.98
C VAL A 384 -14.34 -12.17 21.38
N PRO A 385 -15.06 -11.76 20.31
CA PRO A 385 -14.93 -10.42 19.76
C PRO A 385 -15.70 -9.39 20.60
N LEU A 386 -15.01 -8.43 21.23
CA LEU A 386 -15.63 -7.25 21.87
C LEU A 386 -15.35 -5.99 21.04
N ARG A 387 -16.35 -5.11 20.86
CA ARG A 387 -16.25 -3.81 20.14
C ARG A 387 -16.02 -2.65 21.14
N PRO A 388 -15.39 -1.51 20.76
CA PRO A 388 -14.81 -1.16 19.46
C PRO A 388 -13.27 -1.20 19.49
N GLY A 389 -12.68 -2.00 18.61
CA GLY A 389 -11.24 -2.27 18.58
C GLY A 389 -10.95 -3.73 18.91
N LEU A 390 -9.97 -4.35 18.24
CA LEU A 390 -9.52 -5.73 18.47
C LEU A 390 -8.99 -5.89 19.90
N LEU A 391 -9.90 -6.13 20.85
CA LEU A 391 -9.60 -6.69 22.14
C LEU A 391 -10.02 -8.16 22.11
N ASP A 392 -9.09 -9.02 21.68
CA ASP A 392 -9.26 -10.46 21.83
C ASP A 392 -9.35 -10.76 23.34
N VAL A 393 -10.48 -11.25 23.81
CA VAL A 393 -10.62 -11.73 25.18
C VAL A 393 -10.29 -13.21 25.20
N ALA A 394 -9.14 -13.55 25.73
CA ALA A 394 -8.73 -14.91 26.03
C ALA A 394 -9.16 -15.30 27.46
N TRP A 395 -10.23 -16.07 27.59
CA TRP A 395 -10.64 -16.70 28.86
C TRP A 395 -9.84 -17.98 29.05
N GLY A 396 -9.10 -18.14 30.16
CA GLY A 396 -8.40 -19.39 30.51
C GLY A 396 -8.74 -19.86 31.92
N THR A 397 -9.28 -21.06 32.08
CA THR A 397 -9.36 -21.74 33.39
C THR A 397 -8.10 -22.53 33.67
N ALA A 398 -7.57 -22.54 34.90
CA ALA A 398 -6.50 -23.45 35.29
C ALA A 398 -6.88 -24.13 36.61
N ALA A 399 -6.98 -25.46 36.62
CA ALA A 399 -7.23 -26.27 37.81
C ALA A 399 -6.13 -27.31 37.99
N GLY A 400 -5.48 -27.30 39.16
CA GLY A 400 -4.41 -28.22 39.49
C GLY A 400 -4.44 -28.68 40.94
N ARG A 401 -3.84 -29.85 41.19
CA ARG A 401 -3.78 -30.55 42.48
C ARG A 401 -2.32 -30.83 42.82
N ALA A 402 -1.85 -30.48 44.02
CA ALA A 402 -0.52 -30.85 44.50
C ALA A 402 -0.59 -31.51 45.89
N SER A 403 0.27 -32.50 46.18
CA SER A 403 0.43 -33.07 47.54
C SER A 403 1.81 -33.62 47.86
N THR A 404 2.22 -33.33 49.10
CA THR A 404 3.24 -33.91 50.02
C THR A 404 4.45 -33.03 50.34
N SER A 405 4.81 -32.98 51.62
CA SER A 405 6.08 -32.52 52.19
C SER A 405 6.40 -33.43 53.38
N VAL A 406 7.66 -33.87 53.50
CA VAL A 406 8.14 -34.76 54.57
C VAL A 406 8.37 -33.99 55.89
N MET A 407 8.36 -32.65 55.87
CA MET A 407 8.74 -31.81 57.02
C MET A 407 7.59 -31.46 57.98
N SER A 408 6.33 -31.79 57.65
CA SER A 408 5.14 -31.26 58.34
C SER A 408 4.54 -32.19 59.42
N ARG A 409 5.26 -33.24 59.85
CA ARG A 409 4.80 -34.20 60.89
C ARG A 409 3.39 -34.77 60.65
N GLY A 410 3.04 -35.06 59.39
CA GLY A 410 1.77 -35.72 59.03
C GLY A 410 0.66 -34.78 58.53
N LEU A 411 0.89 -33.46 58.48
CA LEU A 411 -0.02 -32.50 57.86
C LEU A 411 0.05 -32.59 56.33
N ARG A 412 -1.08 -32.95 55.70
CA ARG A 412 -1.24 -33.05 54.24
C ARG A 412 -2.07 -31.88 53.74
N GLN A 413 -1.49 -31.05 52.87
CA GLN A 413 -2.21 -29.97 52.21
C GLN A 413 -2.46 -30.31 50.73
N THR A 414 -3.69 -30.05 50.27
CA THR A 414 -4.09 -30.10 48.86
C THR A 414 -4.66 -28.75 48.48
N GLU A 415 -4.10 -28.14 47.44
CA GLU A 415 -4.59 -26.86 46.90
C GLU A 415 -5.19 -27.09 45.51
N TRP A 416 -6.31 -26.41 45.25
CA TRP A 416 -6.94 -26.28 43.94
C TRP A 416 -7.14 -24.81 43.63
N SER A 417 -6.75 -24.35 42.45
CA SER A 417 -7.13 -23.01 41.99
C SER A 417 -8.14 -23.11 40.87
N LEU A 418 -9.04 -22.15 40.79
CA LEU A 418 -9.84 -21.87 39.59
C LEU A 418 -9.56 -20.42 39.23
N ARG A 419 -9.09 -20.17 38.01
CA ARG A 419 -8.70 -18.84 37.54
C ARG A 419 -9.46 -18.50 36.28
N LEU A 420 -9.71 -17.22 36.05
CA LEU A 420 -10.42 -16.66 34.92
C LEU A 420 -9.64 -15.43 34.44
N GLY A 421 -9.08 -15.53 33.24
CA GLY A 421 -8.29 -14.46 32.63
C GLY A 421 -9.01 -13.72 31.52
N THR A 422 -8.54 -12.52 31.21
CA THR A 422 -8.71 -11.89 29.89
C THR A 422 -7.33 -11.48 29.43
N GLY A 423 -7.03 -11.52 28.14
CA GLY A 423 -5.69 -11.19 27.67
C GLY A 423 -5.57 -10.92 26.19
N ARG A 424 -4.71 -9.95 25.86
CA ARG A 424 -4.43 -9.54 24.48
C ARG A 424 -3.55 -10.56 23.79
N ARG A 425 -3.94 -10.94 22.57
CA ARG A 425 -3.23 -11.91 21.73
C ARG A 425 -2.32 -11.21 20.72
N PHE A 426 -1.07 -11.62 20.67
CA PHE A 426 -0.05 -11.17 19.72
C PHE A 426 0.32 -12.35 18.81
N HIS A 427 0.08 -12.19 17.51
CA HIS A 427 0.32 -13.24 16.52
C HIS A 427 1.78 -13.18 16.03
N GLY A 428 2.43 -14.35 15.93
CA GLY A 428 3.77 -14.50 15.38
C GLY A 428 3.81 -15.59 14.30
N ARG A 429 4.97 -15.74 13.64
CA ARG A 429 5.15 -16.66 12.50
C ARG A 429 4.81 -18.12 12.81
N TRP A 430 4.96 -18.54 14.06
CA TRP A 430 4.84 -19.94 14.48
C TRP A 430 3.84 -20.17 15.64
N GLY A 431 3.09 -19.13 16.03
CA GLY A 431 2.29 -19.21 17.24
C GLY A 431 1.65 -17.89 17.66
N ALA A 432 1.13 -17.86 18.89
CA ALA A 432 0.58 -16.65 19.50
C ALA A 432 1.00 -16.50 20.97
N LEU A 433 1.24 -15.27 21.40
CA LEU A 433 1.46 -14.90 22.79
C LEU A 433 0.18 -14.24 23.33
N VAL A 434 -0.29 -14.67 24.49
CA VAL A 434 -1.43 -14.06 25.20
C VAL A 434 -0.95 -13.51 26.52
N LEU A 435 -1.25 -12.23 26.79
CA LEU A 435 -0.90 -11.55 28.03
C LEU A 435 -2.13 -10.90 28.64
N GLY A 436 -2.37 -11.10 29.93
CA GLY A 436 -3.39 -10.30 30.62
C GLY A 436 -3.71 -10.67 32.06
N PRO A 437 -4.64 -9.93 32.69
CA PRO A 437 -5.02 -10.13 34.07
C PRO A 437 -5.83 -11.42 34.27
N GLU A 438 -5.69 -12.02 35.45
CA GLU A 438 -6.48 -13.15 35.92
C GLU A 438 -7.03 -12.92 37.34
N LEU A 439 -8.27 -13.36 37.56
CA LEU A 439 -8.92 -13.41 38.86
C LEU A 439 -9.35 -14.84 39.14
N GLY A 440 -9.38 -15.24 40.40
CA GLY A 440 -9.71 -16.61 40.74
C GLY A 440 -10.02 -16.85 42.20
N ALA A 441 -10.16 -18.12 42.53
CA ALA A 441 -10.28 -18.60 43.88
C ALA A 441 -9.34 -19.80 44.10
N LEU A 442 -8.72 -19.84 45.26
CA LEU A 442 -7.96 -20.97 45.77
C LEU A 442 -8.81 -21.71 46.79
N PHE A 443 -8.86 -23.03 46.68
CA PHE A 443 -9.44 -23.96 47.64
C PHE A 443 -8.32 -24.75 48.28
N VAL A 444 -8.24 -24.72 49.60
CA VAL A 444 -7.21 -25.40 50.38
C VAL A 444 -7.89 -26.46 51.25
N LEU A 445 -7.39 -27.68 51.21
CA LEU A 445 -7.76 -28.77 52.10
C LEU A 445 -6.52 -29.18 52.90
N GLN A 446 -6.63 -29.19 54.22
CA GLN A 446 -5.59 -29.60 55.15
C GLN A 446 -6.08 -30.78 55.98
N ASP A 447 -5.35 -31.88 55.93
CA ASP A 447 -5.60 -33.06 56.78
C ASP A 447 -4.47 -33.21 57.79
N GLU A 448 -4.82 -33.23 59.07
CA GLU A 448 -3.89 -33.43 60.18
C GLU A 448 -4.50 -34.43 61.17
N SER A 449 -3.79 -35.52 61.45
CA SER A 449 -4.13 -36.48 62.52
C SER A 449 -5.61 -36.95 62.58
N GLY A 450 -6.26 -37.06 61.42
CA GLY A 450 -7.66 -37.52 61.29
C GLY A 450 -8.71 -36.40 61.27
N ALA A 451 -8.31 -35.13 61.45
CA ALA A 451 -9.15 -33.96 61.26
C ALA A 451 -8.88 -33.31 59.90
N SER A 452 -9.94 -32.99 59.15
CA SER A 452 -9.85 -32.29 57.87
C SER A 452 -10.39 -30.87 58.00
N ARG A 453 -9.67 -29.89 57.48
CA ARG A 453 -10.06 -28.48 57.42
C ARG A 453 -10.01 -27.99 55.98
N SER A 454 -11.00 -27.19 55.59
CA SER A 454 -11.06 -26.56 54.27
C SER A 454 -11.10 -25.05 54.37
N GLY A 455 -10.52 -24.36 53.41
CA GLY A 455 -10.60 -22.90 53.29
C GLY A 455 -10.63 -22.46 51.84
N THR A 456 -11.09 -21.22 51.63
CA THR A 456 -11.09 -20.56 50.31
C THR A 456 -10.46 -19.19 50.39
N ALA A 457 -9.71 -18.79 49.38
CA ALA A 457 -9.09 -17.47 49.29
C ALA A 457 -9.28 -16.90 47.88
N PRO A 458 -9.69 -15.63 47.73
CA PRO A 458 -9.69 -14.97 46.43
C PRO A 458 -8.25 -14.79 45.94
N TYR A 459 -8.06 -14.90 44.64
CA TYR A 459 -6.79 -14.80 43.95
C TYR A 459 -6.86 -13.72 42.86
N GLY A 460 -5.78 -12.95 42.70
CA GLY A 460 -5.62 -12.02 41.58
C GLY A 460 -4.18 -12.01 41.08
N GLY A 461 -4.00 -11.91 39.78
CA GLY A 461 -2.69 -11.96 39.15
C GLY A 461 -2.69 -11.58 37.69
N VAL A 462 -1.57 -11.87 37.03
CA VAL A 462 -1.38 -11.75 35.59
C VAL A 462 -0.83 -13.06 35.04
N SER A 463 -1.20 -13.38 33.80
CA SER A 463 -0.71 -14.56 33.09
C SER A 463 -0.12 -14.21 31.73
N ALA A 464 0.80 -15.07 31.32
CA ALA A 464 1.40 -15.11 30.00
C ALA A 464 1.30 -16.53 29.46
N SER A 465 0.73 -16.70 28.26
CA SER A 465 0.61 -18.00 27.61
C SER A 465 1.17 -17.95 26.19
N VAL A 466 2.08 -18.87 25.86
CA VAL A 466 2.62 -19.05 24.51
C VAL A 466 1.98 -20.27 23.87
N TRP A 467 1.48 -20.08 22.66
CA TRP A 467 0.71 -21.05 21.90
C TRP A 467 1.43 -21.39 20.61
N ILE A 468 1.67 -22.68 20.37
CA ILE A 468 2.29 -23.18 19.14
C ILE A 468 1.31 -24.19 18.55
N GLY A 469 0.75 -23.91 17.37
CA GLY A 469 -0.34 -24.69 16.77
C GLY A 469 0.01 -25.26 15.40
N VAL A 470 -0.41 -26.51 15.16
CA VAL A 470 -0.43 -27.16 13.83
C VAL A 470 -1.81 -27.75 13.63
N GLU A 471 -2.58 -27.18 12.70
CA GLU A 471 -3.95 -27.61 12.36
C GLU A 471 -4.88 -27.78 13.60
N ARG A 472 -5.18 -29.03 13.98
CA ARG A 472 -6.11 -29.38 15.08
C ARG A 472 -5.45 -29.55 16.44
N MET A 473 -4.12 -29.49 16.52
CA MET A 473 -3.37 -29.69 17.76
C MET A 473 -2.60 -28.42 18.15
N SER A 474 -2.46 -28.16 19.44
CA SER A 474 -1.63 -27.08 19.95
C SER A 474 -0.90 -27.46 21.24
N LEU A 475 0.31 -26.91 21.36
CA LEU A 475 1.11 -26.89 22.58
C LEU A 475 0.94 -25.52 23.24
N VAL A 476 0.72 -25.51 24.54
CA VAL A 476 0.67 -24.29 25.36
C VAL A 476 1.70 -24.33 26.47
N VAL A 477 2.35 -23.20 26.68
CA VAL A 477 3.19 -22.93 27.84
C VAL A 477 2.62 -21.72 28.56
N THR A 478 2.19 -21.90 29.79
CA THR A 478 1.50 -20.88 30.59
C THR A 478 2.31 -20.57 31.84
N GLY A 479 2.46 -19.28 32.16
CA GLY A 479 3.03 -18.80 33.41
C GLY A 479 2.13 -17.73 34.03
N SER A 480 1.96 -17.78 35.34
CA SER A 480 1.16 -16.79 36.08
C SER A 480 1.87 -16.35 37.36
N VAL A 481 1.70 -15.08 37.71
CA VAL A 481 2.20 -14.49 38.96
C VAL A 481 1.08 -13.63 39.56
N GLY A 482 0.83 -13.78 40.86
CA GLY A 482 -0.21 -13.05 41.57
C GLY A 482 -0.14 -13.25 43.08
N GLY A 483 -1.27 -13.10 43.76
CA GLY A 483 -1.39 -13.36 45.19
C GLY A 483 -2.78 -13.80 45.59
N ALA A 484 -2.85 -14.58 46.67
CA ALA A 484 -4.09 -14.98 47.31
C ALA A 484 -4.25 -14.26 48.65
N VAL A 485 -5.47 -13.80 48.95
CA VAL A 485 -5.79 -13.15 50.23
C VAL A 485 -6.28 -14.22 51.20
N MET A 486 -5.40 -14.69 52.07
CA MET A 486 -5.67 -15.78 53.01
C MET A 486 -6.36 -15.25 54.27
N PRO A 487 -7.55 -15.78 54.63
CA PRO A 487 -8.20 -15.42 55.88
C PRO A 487 -7.48 -16.11 57.06
N LEU A 488 -6.93 -15.32 57.98
CA LEU A 488 -6.31 -15.78 59.23
C LEU A 488 -7.11 -15.30 60.45
N PRO A 489 -6.95 -15.95 61.62
CA PRO A 489 -7.69 -15.56 62.84
C PRO A 489 -7.49 -14.11 63.30
N GLN A 490 -6.40 -13.46 62.88
CA GLN A 490 -6.02 -12.10 63.28
C GLN A 490 -6.17 -11.06 62.15
N GLY A 491 -6.68 -11.44 60.97
CA GLY A 491 -6.78 -10.57 59.80
C GLY A 491 -6.60 -11.34 58.48
N ALA A 492 -6.50 -10.61 57.36
CA ALA A 492 -6.19 -11.21 56.06
C ALA A 492 -4.73 -10.97 55.69
N GLU A 493 -4.07 -11.99 55.14
CA GLU A 493 -2.68 -11.90 54.66
C GLU A 493 -2.62 -12.11 53.14
N LEU A 494 -1.90 -11.25 52.43
CA LEU A 494 -1.64 -11.44 51.00
C LEU A 494 -0.43 -12.37 50.83
N THR A 495 -0.68 -13.57 50.33
CA THR A 495 0.36 -14.56 50.04
C THR A 495 0.71 -14.52 48.55
N PRO A 496 1.98 -14.22 48.18
CA PRO A 496 2.40 -14.22 46.78
C PRO A 496 2.42 -15.65 46.22
N LEU A 497 1.95 -15.81 44.99
CA LEU A 497 1.87 -17.09 44.30
C LEU A 497 2.37 -16.98 42.85
N ALA A 498 3.16 -17.95 42.42
CA ALA A 498 3.61 -18.11 41.04
C ALA A 498 3.33 -19.54 40.56
N SER A 499 2.98 -19.69 39.29
CA SER A 499 2.74 -21.00 38.67
C SER A 499 3.22 -21.02 37.22
N ALA A 500 3.65 -22.18 36.76
CA ALA A 500 3.98 -22.45 35.37
C ALA A 500 3.43 -23.82 34.96
N GLY A 501 3.07 -23.99 33.69
CA GLY A 501 2.58 -25.27 33.19
C GLY A 501 2.71 -25.41 31.70
N VAL A 502 2.73 -26.67 31.24
CA VAL A 502 2.79 -27.02 29.83
C VAL A 502 1.66 -28.00 29.52
N GLY A 503 0.94 -27.79 28.43
CA GLY A 503 -0.19 -28.63 28.03
C GLY A 503 -0.28 -28.86 26.52
N LEU A 504 -0.85 -30.00 26.15
CA LEU A 504 -1.20 -30.34 24.77
C LEU A 504 -2.72 -30.36 24.63
N GLY A 505 -3.22 -29.98 23.47
CA GLY A 505 -4.67 -29.91 23.31
C GLY A 505 -5.16 -29.68 21.90
N TRP A 506 -6.48 -29.63 21.82
CA TRP A 506 -7.22 -29.73 20.57
C TRP A 506 -7.90 -28.41 20.24
N ASN A 507 -7.71 -27.94 19.02
CA ASN A 507 -8.35 -26.73 18.48
C ASN A 507 -9.67 -27.13 17.81
N PHE A 508 -10.79 -26.47 18.15
CA PHE A 508 -12.11 -26.74 17.57
C PHE A 508 -12.86 -25.47 17.17
#